data_AF-A0A382QJQ1-F1
#
_entry.id   AF-A0A382QJQ1-F1
#
_cell.length_a   1.000
_cell.length_b   1.000
_cell.length_c   1.000
_cell.angle_alpha   90.00
_cell.angle_beta   90.00
_cell.angle_gamma   90.00
#
_symmetry.space_group_name_H-M   'P 1'
#
loop_
_entity.id
_entity.type
_entity.pdbx_description
1 polymer ?
#
loop_
_entity_poly.entity_id
_entity_poly.type
_entity_poly.pdbx_seq_one_letter_code
_entity_poly.pdbx_strand_id
1 'polypeptide(L)' 'MSAPLTKELRKQYGKRNLTVRVGDTIKITTGQFKGTIGKVERVNMNKQR' A
#
# COMPACT_ATOMS: atom_id res chain seq x y z
N MET A 1 8.85 4.23 -1.49
CA MET A 1 7.83 3.44 -0.76
C MET A 1 6.84 2.85 -1.76
N SER A 2 6.98 1.57 -2.10
CA SER A 2 6.11 0.90 -3.09
C SER A 2 5.39 -0.26 -2.43
N ALA A 3 4.06 -0.31 -2.56
CA ALA A 3 3.24 -1.38 -1.99
C ALA A 3 2.85 -2.40 -3.07
N PRO A 4 2.80 -3.69 -2.73
CA PRO A 4 2.26 -4.70 -3.62
C PRO A 4 0.76 -4.49 -3.83
N LEU A 5 0.31 -4.54 -5.08
CA LEU A 5 -1.12 -4.57 -5.40
C LEU A 5 -1.73 -5.92 -4.99
N THR A 6 -3.03 -5.94 -4.69
CA THR A 6 -3.79 -7.18 -4.46
C THR A 6 -3.83 -8.03 -5.72
N LYS A 7 -4.07 -9.35 -5.58
CA LYS A 7 -4.05 -10.29 -6.72
C LYS A 7 -5.01 -9.89 -7.85
N GLU A 8 -6.13 -9.27 -7.51
CA GLU A 8 -7.12 -8.76 -8.46
C GLU A 8 -6.60 -7.53 -9.22
N LEU A 9 -6.07 -6.55 -8.50
CA LEU A 9 -5.47 -5.33 -9.09
C LEU A 9 -4.21 -5.64 -9.91
N ARG A 10 -3.44 -6.66 -9.52
CA ARG A 10 -2.30 -7.16 -10.32
C ARG A 10 -2.73 -7.71 -11.67
N LYS A 11 -3.89 -8.39 -11.73
CA LYS A 11 -4.44 -8.91 -13.00
C LYS A 11 -4.97 -7.79 -13.88
N GLN A 12 -5.63 -6.78 -13.29
CA GLN A 12 -6.19 -5.65 -14.05
C GLN A 12 -5.12 -4.70 -14.59
N TYR A 13 -4.13 -4.35 -13.77
CA TYR A 13 -3.12 -3.33 -14.13
C TYR A 13 -1.80 -3.91 -14.63
N GLY A 14 -1.62 -5.24 -14.60
CA GLY A 14 -0.41 -5.92 -15.07
C GLY A 14 0.88 -5.59 -14.29
N LYS A 15 0.77 -4.84 -13.18
CA LYS A 15 1.91 -4.38 -12.38
C LYS A 15 1.91 -5.04 -11.00
N ARG A 16 3.11 -5.40 -10.52
CA ARG A 16 3.29 -6.06 -9.22
C ARG A 16 3.21 -5.08 -8.04
N ASN A 17 3.66 -3.85 -8.24
CA ASN A 17 3.81 -2.81 -7.22
C ASN A 17 3.39 -1.44 -7.75
N LEU A 18 2.91 -0.59 -6.85
CA LEU A 18 2.57 0.81 -7.11
C LEU A 18 3.10 1.68 -5.96
N THR A 19 3.46 2.93 -6.25
CA THR A 19 3.77 3.92 -5.22
C THR A 19 2.48 4.30 -4.49
N VAL A 20 2.52 4.27 -3.16
CA VAL A 20 1.36 4.61 -2.32
C VAL A 20 1.14 6.12 -2.35
N ARG A 21 -0.10 6.56 -2.57
CA ARG A 21 -0.50 7.97 -2.50
C ARG A 21 -1.48 8.22 -1.37
N VAL A 22 -1.59 9.48 -0.96
CA VAL A 22 -2.58 9.92 0.03
C VAL A 22 -3.97 9.65 -0.54
N GLY A 23 -4.80 8.97 0.23
CA GLY A 23 -6.16 8.58 -0.18
C GLY A 23 -6.32 7.13 -0.63
N ASP A 24 -5.23 6.37 -0.80
CA ASP A 24 -5.32 4.94 -1.12
C ASP A 24 -5.83 4.12 0.06
N THR A 25 -6.64 3.10 -0.23
CA THR A 25 -7.05 2.09 0.74
C THR A 25 -6.04 0.94 0.73
N ILE A 26 -5.39 0.71 1.86
CA ILE A 26 -4.39 -0.34 2.03
C ILE A 26 -4.82 -1.36 3.08
N LYS A 27 -4.33 -2.58 2.94
CA LYS A 27 -4.42 -3.61 3.96
C LYS A 27 -3.03 -3.87 4.52
N ILE A 28 -2.90 -3.82 5.84
CA ILE A 28 -1.65 -4.09 6.53
C ILE A 28 -1.42 -5.61 6.54
N THR A 29 -0.33 -6.07 5.91
CA THR A 29 0.02 -7.50 5.82
C THR A 29 1.04 -7.95 6.86
N THR A 30 1.78 -7.02 7.47
CA THR A 30 2.89 -7.30 8.39
C THR A 30 2.80 -6.44 9.65
N GLY A 31 3.45 -6.88 10.74
CA GLY A 31 3.50 -6.15 12.01
C GLY A 31 2.31 -6.40 12.94
N GLN A 32 2.19 -5.55 13.98
CA GLN A 32 1.18 -5.68 15.04
C GLN A 32 -0.26 -5.41 14.56
N PHE A 33 -0.42 -4.60 13.50
CA PHE A 33 -1.73 -4.25 12.92
C PHE A 33 -2.13 -5.12 11.73
N LYS A 34 -1.60 -6.34 11.66
CA LYS A 34 -1.84 -7.25 10.54
C LYS A 34 -3.32 -7.58 10.41
N GLY A 35 -3.88 -7.31 9.22
CA GLY A 35 -5.29 -7.57 8.91
C GLY A 35 -6.16 -6.31 8.86
N THR A 36 -5.69 -5.20 9.44
CA THR A 36 -6.42 -3.93 9.42
C THR A 36 -6.43 -3.34 8.02
N ILE A 37 -7.60 -2.86 7.61
CA ILE A 37 -7.81 -2.09 6.38
C ILE A 37 -7.91 -0.63 6.79
N GLY A 38 -7.16 0.24 6.13
CA GLY A 38 -7.11 1.65 6.46
C GLY A 38 -6.85 2.52 5.24
N LYS A 39 -7.32 3.76 5.30
CA LYS A 39 -7.02 4.78 4.29
C LYS A 39 -5.73 5.49 4.65
N VAL A 40 -4.90 5.79 3.66
CA VAL A 40 -3.64 6.51 3.86
C VAL A 40 -3.92 8.01 4.04
N GLU A 41 -3.70 8.52 5.25
CA GLU A 41 -3.86 9.95 5.57
C GLU A 41 -2.63 10.80 5.18
N ARG A 42 -1.42 10.27 5.37
CA ARG A 42 -0.19 11.00 5.08
C ARG A 42 0.93 10.06 4.67
N VAL A 43 1.66 10.40 3.61
CA VAL A 43 2.87 9.70 3.19
C VAL A 43 4.06 10.61 3.43
N ASN A 44 4.89 10.28 4.43
CA ASN A 44 6.11 11.02 4.73
C ASN A 44 7.29 10.39 3.97
N MET A 45 7.70 10.99 2.86
CA MET A 45 8.83 10.49 2.05
C MET A 45 10.22 10.81 2.64
N ASN A 46 10.32 11.77 3.57
CA ASN A 46 11.60 12.20 4.18
C ASN A 46 12.21 11.21 5.19
N LYS A 47 11.46 10.18 5.63
CA LYS A 47 11.93 9.19 6.61
C LYS A 47 12.42 7.88 5.99
N GLN A 48 12.57 7.81 4.67
CA GLN A 48 13.12 6.62 4.00
C GLN A 48 14.65 6.75 3.84
N ARG A 49 15.40 6.33 4.84
CA ARG A 49 16.80 5.90 4.70
C ARG A 49 16.94 4.48 5.21
#